data_AF-A0A5C1Q877-F1
#
_entry.id   AF-A0A5C1Q877-F1
#
_cell.length_a   1.000
_cell.length_b   1.000
_cell.length_c   1.000
_cell.angle_alpha   90.00
_cell.angle_beta   90.00
_cell.angle_gamma   90.00
#
_symmetry.space_group_name_H-M   'P 1'
#
loop_
_entity.id
_entity.type
_entity.pdbx_description
1 polymer ?
#
loop_
_entity_poly.entity_id
_entity_poly.type
_entity_poly.pdbx_seq_one_letter_code
_entity_poly.pdbx_strand_id
1 'polypeptide(L)'
;MVTDLRKPTTLAQFRAALAESDTARQLLVKECDQLRQALNDSEQRNEQAARQLVQAEAMLGQFRLAATAAADRELTLRRELDQLAQRLAASPSAPAALTEPDEIARLQQQIDGLVEDNRRMAQEQEQSARALSGAEAMLQEQKAMLAKAVAEALERGTAELRRQLGRQDEELKLARERLGAQAAQLKATGRLEVVAPEQIGAMMDRFLQRIGQGLPALQLAEGELKLKLGVGSQGHVPGFVILPPEASPELKQTLQEISLRFDRRGLLDTDPGLSAEK
;
A
#
# COMPACT_ATOMS: atom_id res chain seq x y z
N MET A 1 -25.86 59.64 -24.35
CA MET A 1 -26.98 59.01 -23.62
C MET A 1 -26.39 57.98 -22.68
N VAL A 2 -26.74 58.11 -21.40
CA VAL A 2 -26.24 57.36 -20.25
C VAL A 2 -27.18 56.17 -20.00
N THR A 3 -26.63 54.96 -19.82
CA THR A 3 -27.21 53.76 -19.14
C THR A 3 -26.27 52.58 -19.47
N ASP A 4 -25.67 51.77 -18.60
CA ASP A 4 -25.82 51.49 -17.17
C ASP A 4 -24.51 50.88 -16.67
N LEU A 5 -23.87 51.52 -15.67
CA LEU A 5 -22.91 50.82 -14.82
C LEU A 5 -23.68 49.87 -13.89
N ARG A 6 -23.90 48.62 -14.31
CA ARG A 6 -24.43 47.59 -13.39
C ARG A 6 -23.34 47.12 -12.42
N LYS A 7 -23.18 47.86 -11.33
CA LYS A 7 -23.05 47.26 -10.00
C LYS A 7 -24.26 47.78 -9.20
N PRO A 8 -25.05 46.88 -8.62
CA PRO A 8 -24.60 46.24 -7.39
C PRO A 8 -24.75 44.71 -7.46
N THR A 9 -23.64 44.00 -7.24
CA THR A 9 -23.70 42.68 -6.61
C THR A 9 -24.44 42.90 -5.30
N THR A 10 -25.66 42.39 -5.18
CA THR A 10 -26.47 42.57 -3.97
C THR A 10 -25.70 41.99 -2.79
N LEU A 11 -25.76 42.65 -1.64
CA LEU A 11 -25.19 42.17 -0.37
C LEU A 11 -25.56 40.71 -0.07
N ALA A 12 -26.73 40.27 -0.57
CA ALA A 12 -27.20 38.89 -0.56
C ALA A 12 -26.32 37.92 -1.37
N GLN A 13 -25.87 38.30 -2.57
CA GLN A 13 -24.99 37.46 -3.41
C GLN A 13 -23.59 37.30 -2.81
N PHE A 14 -23.05 38.36 -2.17
CA PHE A 14 -21.78 38.26 -1.43
C PHE A 14 -21.89 37.36 -0.20
N ARG A 15 -22.99 37.47 0.56
CA ARG A 15 -23.25 36.59 1.71
C ARG A 15 -23.44 35.13 1.29
N ALA A 16 -24.10 34.88 0.16
CA ALA A 16 -24.25 33.54 -0.40
C ALA A 16 -22.89 32.95 -0.83
N ALA A 17 -22.04 33.72 -1.51
CA ALA A 17 -20.71 33.27 -1.91
C ALA A 17 -19.77 33.01 -0.71
N LEU A 18 -19.88 33.81 0.36
CA LEU A 18 -19.17 33.56 1.62
C LEU A 18 -19.63 32.27 2.29
N ALA A 19 -20.94 32.02 2.34
CA ALA A 19 -21.48 30.77 2.89
C ALA A 19 -21.07 29.53 2.06
N GLU A 20 -21.02 29.65 0.73
CA GLU A 20 -20.50 28.60 -0.15
C GLU A 20 -18.99 28.37 0.05
N SER A 21 -18.21 29.43 0.25
CA SER A 21 -16.77 29.30 0.57
C SER A 21 -16.54 28.66 1.95
N ASP A 22 -17.34 29.00 2.95
CA ASP A 22 -17.24 28.45 4.30
C ASP A 22 -17.64 26.97 4.32
N THR A 23 -18.68 26.60 3.58
CA THR A 23 -19.07 25.19 3.42
C THR A 23 -18.02 24.39 2.64
N ALA A 24 -17.42 24.95 1.59
CA ALA A 24 -16.31 24.32 0.87
C ALA A 24 -15.07 24.12 1.76
N ARG A 25 -14.73 25.10 2.61
CA ARG A 25 -13.65 24.96 3.60
C ARG A 25 -13.95 23.86 4.61
N GLN A 26 -15.18 23.80 5.13
CA GLN A 26 -15.57 22.75 6.07
C GLN A 26 -15.51 21.35 5.45
N LEU A 27 -15.86 21.21 4.17
CA LEU A 27 -15.74 19.95 3.44
C LEU A 27 -14.27 19.54 3.26
N LEU A 28 -13.40 20.47 2.86
CA LEU A 28 -11.96 20.18 2.72
C LEU A 28 -11.31 19.79 4.06
N VAL A 29 -11.68 20.43 5.16
CA VAL A 29 -11.18 20.04 6.49
C VAL A 29 -11.64 18.63 6.83
N LYS A 30 -12.92 18.30 6.58
CA LYS A 30 -13.44 16.94 6.80
C LYS A 30 -12.75 15.90 5.93
N GLU A 31 -12.46 16.20 4.66
CA GLU A 31 -11.73 15.30 3.77
C GLU A 31 -10.28 15.09 4.23
N CYS A 32 -9.60 16.16 4.65
CA CYS A 32 -8.26 16.07 5.23
C CYS A 32 -8.24 15.20 6.50
N ASP A 33 -9.24 15.34 7.37
CA ASP A 33 -9.36 14.53 8.58
C ASP A 33 -9.66 13.05 8.25
N GLN A 34 -10.53 12.79 7.28
CA GLN A 34 -10.82 11.43 6.80
C GLN A 34 -9.58 10.76 6.17
N LEU A 35 -8.81 11.50 5.36
CA LEU A 35 -7.56 10.99 4.76
C LEU A 35 -6.51 10.70 5.83
N ARG A 36 -6.37 11.56 6.85
CA ARG A 36 -5.48 11.31 7.99
C ARG A 36 -5.89 10.06 8.75
N GLN A 37 -7.18 9.87 8.97
CA GLN A 37 -7.70 8.70 9.66
C GLN A 37 -7.45 7.42 8.85
N ALA A 38 -7.72 7.45 7.53
CA ALA A 38 -7.45 6.33 6.64
C ALA A 38 -5.94 5.98 6.57
N LEU A 39 -5.06 6.99 6.61
CA LEU A 39 -3.62 6.78 6.66
C LEU A 39 -3.21 6.08 7.95
N ASN A 40 -3.67 6.57 9.11
CA ASN A 40 -3.41 5.95 10.42
C ASN A 40 -3.91 4.49 10.47
N ASP A 41 -5.11 4.23 9.95
CA ASP A 41 -5.66 2.87 9.90
C ASP A 41 -4.82 1.96 9.01
N SER A 42 -4.33 2.47 7.88
CA SER A 42 -3.43 1.74 6.98
C SER A 42 -2.08 1.44 7.65
N GLU A 43 -1.49 2.42 8.34
CA GLU A 43 -0.24 2.24 9.09
C GLU A 43 -0.40 1.20 10.19
N GLN A 44 -1.49 1.24 10.96
CA GLN A 44 -1.78 0.23 11.98
C GLN A 44 -1.94 -1.17 11.39
N ARG A 45 -2.64 -1.32 10.26
CA ARG A 45 -2.76 -2.62 9.57
C ARG A 45 -1.40 -3.13 9.10
N ASN A 46 -0.55 -2.23 8.60
CA ASN A 46 0.78 -2.60 8.11
C ASN A 46 1.69 -3.03 9.28
N GLU A 47 1.63 -2.33 10.42
CA GLU A 47 2.35 -2.76 11.64
C GLU A 47 1.86 -4.12 12.15
N GLN A 48 0.55 -4.37 12.14
CA GLN A 48 0.00 -5.66 12.54
C GLN A 48 0.46 -6.78 11.61
N ALA A 49 0.45 -6.56 10.30
CA ALA A 49 0.96 -7.51 9.31
C ALA A 49 2.46 -7.78 9.51
N ALA A 50 3.26 -6.75 9.76
CA ALA A 50 4.69 -6.90 10.06
C ALA A 50 4.94 -7.76 11.30
N ARG A 51 4.16 -7.54 12.38
CA ARG A 51 4.25 -8.36 13.60
C ARG A 51 3.89 -9.82 13.35
N GLN A 52 2.85 -10.07 12.53
CA GLN A 52 2.46 -11.42 12.16
C GLN A 52 3.55 -12.13 11.34
N LEU A 53 4.21 -11.42 10.42
CA LEU A 53 5.32 -11.99 9.64
C LEU A 53 6.51 -12.36 10.52
N VAL A 54 6.88 -11.51 11.47
CA VAL A 54 7.96 -11.81 12.43
C VAL A 54 7.62 -13.04 13.29
N GLN A 55 6.36 -13.16 13.74
CA GLN A 55 5.91 -14.34 14.49
C GLN A 55 5.92 -15.61 13.64
N ALA A 56 5.48 -15.53 12.38
CA ALA A 56 5.51 -16.65 11.45
C ALA A 56 6.95 -17.10 11.15
N GLU A 57 7.87 -16.16 10.97
CA GLU A 57 9.30 -16.45 10.76
C GLU A 57 9.92 -17.14 11.97
N ALA A 58 9.61 -16.67 13.19
CA ALA A 58 10.05 -17.31 14.43
C ALA A 58 9.52 -18.76 14.56
N MET A 59 8.24 -18.98 14.24
CA MET A 59 7.66 -20.33 14.22
C MET A 59 8.33 -21.23 13.19
N LEU A 60 8.58 -20.73 11.97
CA LEU A 60 9.31 -21.48 10.94
C LEU A 60 10.74 -21.82 11.37
N GLY A 61 11.41 -20.93 12.09
CA GLY A 61 12.71 -21.19 12.71
C GLY A 61 12.65 -22.35 13.70
N GLN A 62 11.65 -22.37 14.58
CA GLN A 62 11.42 -23.48 15.53
C GLN A 62 11.11 -24.80 14.80
N PHE A 63 10.28 -24.78 13.77
CA PHE A 63 10.00 -25.97 12.96
C PHE A 63 11.24 -26.51 12.27
N ARG A 64 12.10 -25.64 11.73
CA ARG A 64 13.37 -26.05 11.12
C ARG A 64 14.29 -26.72 12.14
N LEU A 65 14.45 -26.14 13.32
CA LEU A 65 15.26 -26.72 14.39
C LEU A 65 14.70 -28.07 14.89
N ALA A 66 13.38 -28.18 15.01
CA ALA A 66 12.74 -29.43 15.38
C ALA A 66 12.92 -30.51 14.30
N ALA A 67 12.83 -30.12 13.02
CA ALA A 67 13.05 -31.03 11.89
C ALA A 67 14.50 -31.51 11.83
N THR A 68 15.49 -30.64 12.06
CA THR A 68 16.89 -31.06 12.13
C THR A 68 17.15 -31.99 13.31
N ALA A 69 16.59 -31.68 14.49
CA ALA A 69 16.71 -32.55 15.66
C ALA A 69 16.03 -33.92 15.45
N ALA A 70 14.91 -33.97 14.71
CA ALA A 70 14.26 -35.22 14.35
C ALA A 70 15.09 -36.05 13.36
N ALA A 71 15.70 -35.41 12.36
CA ALA A 71 16.60 -36.07 11.40
C ALA A 71 17.84 -36.65 12.08
N ASP A 72 18.44 -35.91 13.04
CA ASP A 72 19.57 -36.41 13.83
C ASP A 72 19.19 -37.63 14.67
N ARG A 73 18.00 -37.61 15.29
CA ARG A 73 17.46 -38.75 16.03
C ARG A 73 17.25 -39.97 15.14
N GLU A 74 16.76 -39.77 13.92
CA GLU A 74 16.57 -40.86 12.96
C GLU A 74 17.92 -41.47 12.56
N LEU A 75 18.95 -40.65 12.34
CA LEU A 75 20.31 -41.13 12.05
C LEU A 75 20.90 -41.92 13.22
N THR A 76 20.68 -41.49 14.47
CA THR A 76 21.13 -42.27 15.64
C THR A 76 20.41 -43.61 15.74
N LEU A 77 19.09 -43.63 15.56
CA LEU A 77 18.30 -44.87 15.60
C LEU A 77 18.70 -45.84 14.48
N ARG A 78 18.98 -45.34 13.28
CA ARG A 78 19.50 -46.18 12.17
C ARG A 78 20.84 -46.82 12.52
N ARG A 79 21.76 -46.06 13.13
CA ARG A 79 23.05 -46.62 13.58
C ARG A 79 22.88 -47.67 14.66
N GLU A 80 21.96 -47.47 15.60
CA GLU A 80 21.64 -48.46 16.64
C GLU A 80 21.04 -49.72 16.02
N LEU A 81 20.15 -49.59 15.04
CA LEU A 81 19.59 -50.72 14.29
C LEU A 81 20.69 -51.47 13.51
N ASP A 82 21.61 -50.78 12.85
CA ASP A 82 22.73 -51.41 12.15
C ASP A 82 23.65 -52.16 13.11
N GLN A 83 23.93 -51.59 14.30
CA GLN A 83 24.72 -52.24 15.34
C GLN A 83 24.01 -53.48 15.90
N LEU A 84 22.70 -53.43 16.12
CA LEU A 84 21.90 -54.58 16.54
C LEU A 84 21.88 -55.65 15.46
N ALA A 85 21.72 -55.28 14.19
CA ALA A 85 21.76 -56.21 13.06
C ALA A 85 23.12 -56.90 12.94
N GLN A 86 24.22 -56.15 13.11
CA GLN A 86 25.57 -56.72 13.14
C GLN A 86 25.79 -57.63 14.35
N ARG A 87 25.27 -57.29 15.52
CA ARG A 87 25.32 -58.17 16.72
C ARG A 87 24.52 -59.45 16.52
N LEU A 88 23.37 -59.38 15.85
CA LEU A 88 22.56 -60.56 15.50
C LEU A 88 23.28 -61.43 14.47
N ALA A 89 23.91 -60.83 13.46
CA ALA A 89 24.67 -61.54 12.44
C ALA A 89 25.99 -62.13 12.96
N ALA A 90 26.63 -61.46 13.92
CA ALA A 90 27.84 -61.93 14.60
C ALA A 90 27.54 -62.87 15.78
N SER A 91 26.27 -63.00 16.18
CA SER A 91 25.85 -64.01 17.14
C SER A 91 26.02 -65.36 16.45
N PRO A 92 26.90 -66.25 16.95
CA PRO A 92 26.98 -67.59 16.41
C PRO A 92 25.60 -68.23 16.59
N SER A 93 25.00 -68.68 15.49
CA SER A 93 23.86 -69.59 15.54
C SER A 93 24.22 -70.70 16.51
N ALA A 94 23.47 -70.77 17.63
CA ALA A 94 23.79 -71.61 18.77
C ALA A 94 24.19 -73.02 18.32
N PRO A 95 25.30 -73.59 18.84
CA PRO A 95 25.54 -75.01 18.68
C PRO A 95 24.40 -75.75 19.37
N ALA A 96 23.91 -76.78 18.70
CA ALA A 96 22.97 -77.74 19.25
C ALA A 96 23.53 -78.35 20.55
N ALA A 97 22.95 -77.95 21.69
CA ALA A 97 22.73 -78.75 22.90
C ALA A 97 22.20 -77.82 24.01
N LEU A 98 20.88 -77.57 24.04
CA LEU A 98 20.21 -77.11 25.27
C LEU A 98 20.07 -78.36 26.16
N THR A 99 21.04 -78.58 27.05
CA THR A 99 21.09 -79.77 27.91
C THR A 99 20.82 -79.49 29.40
N GLU A 100 20.23 -78.35 29.74
CA GLU A 100 19.67 -78.13 31.08
C GLU A 100 18.24 -77.57 31.02
N PRO A 101 17.23 -78.23 31.63
CA PRO A 101 15.84 -77.78 31.62
C PRO A 101 15.65 -76.39 32.25
N ASP A 102 16.57 -75.96 33.12
CA ASP A 102 16.56 -74.64 33.76
C ASP A 102 16.91 -73.51 32.79
N GLU A 103 17.76 -73.74 31.78
CA GLU A 103 18.08 -72.73 30.76
C GLU A 103 16.90 -72.54 29.79
N ILE A 104 16.20 -73.62 29.44
CA ILE A 104 14.99 -73.56 28.62
C ILE A 104 13.89 -72.79 29.36
N ALA A 105 13.71 -73.03 30.66
CA ALA A 105 12.74 -72.31 31.48
C ALA A 105 13.06 -70.81 31.59
N ARG A 106 14.34 -70.45 31.75
CA ARG A 106 14.78 -69.04 31.76
C ARG A 106 14.56 -68.35 30.43
N LEU A 107 14.89 -69.02 29.32
CA LEU A 107 14.64 -68.49 27.97
C LEU A 107 13.15 -68.34 27.68
N GLN A 108 12.31 -69.28 28.12
CA GLN A 108 10.85 -69.16 28.03
C GLN A 108 10.35 -67.96 28.83
N GLN A 109 10.82 -67.76 30.06
CA GLN A 109 10.43 -66.61 30.87
C GLN A 109 10.87 -65.27 30.25
N GLN A 110 12.05 -65.22 29.61
CA GLN A 110 12.50 -64.05 28.86
C GLN A 110 11.67 -63.80 27.59
N ILE A 111 11.32 -64.85 26.85
CA ILE A 111 10.45 -64.75 25.67
C ILE A 111 9.07 -64.25 26.08
N ASP A 112 8.50 -64.78 27.15
CA ASP A 112 7.19 -64.36 27.67
C ASP A 112 7.22 -62.87 28.09
N GLY A 113 8.28 -62.45 28.78
CA GLY A 113 8.49 -61.03 29.13
C GLY A 113 8.61 -60.12 27.89
N LEU A 114 9.37 -60.55 26.87
CA LEU A 114 9.49 -59.81 25.61
C LEU A 114 8.16 -59.77 24.83
N VAL A 115 7.35 -60.83 24.88
CA VAL A 115 6.02 -60.88 24.26
C VAL A 115 5.05 -59.94 24.98
N GLU A 116 5.09 -59.87 26.30
CA GLU A 116 4.30 -58.91 27.08
C GLU A 116 4.71 -57.47 26.81
N ASP A 117 6.00 -57.17 26.78
CA ASP A 117 6.51 -55.84 26.43
C ASP A 117 6.12 -55.46 24.99
N ASN A 118 6.18 -56.39 24.04
CA ASN A 118 5.75 -56.15 22.67
C ASN A 118 4.24 -55.86 22.59
N ARG A 119 3.42 -56.61 23.35
CA ARG A 119 1.98 -56.33 23.47
C ARG A 119 1.72 -54.95 24.07
N ARG A 120 2.48 -54.53 25.08
CA ARG A 120 2.35 -53.20 25.68
C ARG A 120 2.73 -52.10 24.70
N MET A 121 3.85 -52.26 23.99
CA MET A 121 4.27 -51.32 22.94
C MET A 121 3.23 -51.22 21.82
N ALA A 122 2.64 -52.33 21.39
CA ALA A 122 1.57 -52.32 20.38
C ALA A 122 0.33 -51.55 20.85
N GLN A 123 -0.06 -51.70 22.13
CA GLN A 123 -1.17 -50.95 22.72
C GLN A 123 -0.86 -49.45 22.81
N GLU A 124 0.35 -49.07 23.23
CA GLU A 124 0.80 -47.67 23.27
C GLU A 124 0.81 -47.05 21.86
N GLN A 125 1.27 -47.80 20.85
CA GLN A 125 1.22 -47.39 19.44
C GLN A 125 -0.22 -47.21 18.95
N GLU A 126 -1.14 -48.12 19.29
CA GLU A 126 -2.53 -47.99 18.90
C GLU A 126 -3.21 -46.78 19.55
N GLN A 127 -2.93 -46.52 20.83
CA GLN A 127 -3.46 -45.35 21.54
C GLN A 127 -2.92 -44.04 20.95
N SER A 128 -1.61 -43.97 20.66
CA SER A 128 -1.01 -42.80 20.03
C SER A 128 -1.53 -42.57 18.61
N ALA A 129 -1.73 -43.63 17.81
CA ALA A 129 -2.34 -43.54 16.50
C ALA A 129 -3.78 -43.00 16.55
N ARG A 130 -4.58 -43.45 17.53
CA ARG A 130 -5.93 -42.93 17.77
C ARG A 130 -5.90 -41.45 18.19
N ALA A 131 -4.97 -41.06 19.06
CA ALA A 131 -4.82 -39.67 19.49
C ALA A 131 -4.40 -38.76 18.32
N LEU A 132 -3.47 -39.20 17.48
CA LEU A 132 -3.04 -38.49 16.26
C LEU A 132 -4.22 -38.33 15.30
N SER A 133 -4.97 -39.40 15.02
CA SER A 133 -6.15 -39.33 14.15
C SER A 133 -7.21 -38.36 14.67
N GLY A 134 -7.45 -38.34 15.99
CA GLY A 134 -8.35 -37.37 16.62
C GLY A 134 -7.87 -35.92 16.49
N ALA A 135 -6.57 -35.69 16.70
CA ALA A 135 -5.96 -34.36 16.54
C ALA A 135 -6.01 -33.88 15.08
N GLU A 136 -5.77 -34.78 14.11
CA GLU A 136 -5.90 -34.48 12.68
C GLU A 136 -7.32 -34.10 12.29
N ALA A 137 -8.33 -34.82 12.81
CA ALA A 137 -9.74 -34.50 12.56
C ALA A 137 -10.11 -33.11 13.11
N MET A 138 -9.69 -32.78 14.34
CA MET A 138 -9.91 -31.45 14.92
C MET A 138 -9.21 -30.35 14.12
N LEU A 139 -7.99 -30.62 13.64
CA LEU A 139 -7.23 -29.67 12.83
C LEU A 139 -7.87 -29.44 11.46
N GLN A 140 -8.45 -30.47 10.83
CA GLN A 140 -9.22 -30.33 9.60
C GLN A 140 -10.50 -29.51 9.83
N GLU A 141 -11.20 -29.74 10.94
CA GLU A 141 -12.39 -28.97 11.29
C GLU A 141 -12.07 -27.48 11.52
N GLN A 142 -11.00 -27.19 12.27
CA GLN A 142 -10.54 -25.82 12.47
C GLN A 142 -10.12 -25.14 11.15
N LYS A 143 -9.42 -25.87 10.27
CA LYS A 143 -9.07 -25.36 8.93
C LYS A 143 -10.32 -25.01 8.12
N ALA A 144 -11.34 -25.87 8.14
CA ALA A 144 -12.60 -25.61 7.44
C ALA A 144 -13.33 -24.38 8.01
N MET A 145 -13.37 -24.25 9.34
CA MET A 145 -13.97 -23.10 10.01
C MET A 145 -13.24 -21.79 9.66
N LEU A 146 -11.91 -21.78 9.72
CA LEU A 146 -11.10 -20.63 9.34
C LEU A 146 -11.25 -20.26 7.87
N ALA A 147 -11.26 -21.25 6.96
CA ALA A 147 -11.47 -21.02 5.54
C ALA A 147 -12.83 -20.35 5.28
N LYS A 148 -13.88 -20.79 5.97
CA LYS A 148 -15.21 -20.18 5.89
C LYS A 148 -15.22 -18.75 6.42
N ALA A 149 -14.63 -18.51 7.58
CA ALA A 149 -14.55 -17.16 8.17
C ALA A 149 -13.76 -16.18 7.28
N VAL A 150 -12.66 -16.64 6.67
CA VAL A 150 -11.88 -15.85 5.71
C VAL A 150 -12.68 -15.54 4.45
N ALA A 151 -13.41 -16.50 3.90
CA ALA A 151 -14.28 -16.28 2.75
C ALA A 151 -15.37 -15.24 3.05
N GLU A 152 -16.05 -15.35 4.19
CA GLU A 152 -17.07 -14.38 4.61
C GLU A 152 -16.49 -12.97 4.83
N ALA A 153 -15.29 -12.86 5.43
CA ALA A 153 -14.62 -11.58 5.62
C ALA A 153 -14.22 -10.93 4.29
N LEU A 154 -13.73 -11.73 3.33
CA LEU A 154 -13.42 -11.27 1.97
C LEU A 154 -14.65 -10.79 1.23
N GLU A 155 -15.77 -11.51 1.29
CA GLU A 155 -17.02 -11.10 0.65
C GLU A 155 -17.54 -9.78 1.24
N ARG A 156 -17.52 -9.63 2.58
CA ARG A 156 -17.92 -8.37 3.23
C ARG A 156 -17.00 -7.20 2.85
N GLY A 157 -15.69 -7.41 2.91
CA GLY A 157 -14.72 -6.38 2.56
C GLY A 157 -14.81 -5.95 1.09
N THR A 158 -14.97 -6.91 0.17
CA THR A 158 -15.15 -6.60 -1.26
C THR A 158 -16.48 -5.90 -1.55
N ALA A 159 -17.55 -6.26 -0.84
CA ALA A 159 -18.84 -5.57 -0.95
C ALA A 159 -18.77 -4.12 -0.44
N GLU A 160 -18.07 -3.88 0.68
CA GLU A 160 -17.85 -2.52 1.21
C GLU A 160 -17.00 -1.67 0.28
N LEU A 161 -15.89 -2.20 -0.24
CA LEU A 161 -15.05 -1.51 -1.22
C LEU A 161 -15.83 -1.15 -2.48
N ARG A 162 -16.66 -2.06 -3.00
CA ARG A 162 -17.54 -1.76 -4.15
C ARG A 162 -18.53 -0.62 -3.85
N ARG A 163 -19.09 -0.56 -2.65
CA ARG A 163 -19.99 0.53 -2.24
C ARG A 163 -19.24 1.86 -2.13
N GLN A 164 -18.02 1.85 -1.60
CA GLN A 164 -17.19 3.05 -1.51
C GLN A 164 -16.81 3.58 -2.89
N LEU A 165 -16.38 2.69 -3.79
CA LEU A 165 -16.08 3.04 -5.18
C LEU A 165 -17.31 3.63 -5.90
N GLY A 166 -18.48 3.03 -5.72
CA GLY A 166 -19.73 3.56 -6.29
C GLY A 166 -20.06 4.98 -5.82
N ARG A 167 -19.86 5.27 -4.53
CA ARG A 167 -20.06 6.62 -3.97
C ARG A 167 -19.07 7.62 -4.55
N GLN A 168 -17.79 7.26 -4.65
CA GLN A 168 -16.76 8.13 -5.22
C GLN A 168 -17.03 8.42 -6.70
N ASP A 169 -17.49 7.43 -7.47
CA ASP A 169 -17.85 7.63 -8.88
C ASP A 169 -19.05 8.58 -9.03
N GLU A 170 -20.05 8.50 -8.16
CA GLU A 170 -21.18 9.43 -8.12
C GLU A 170 -20.72 10.85 -7.75
N GLU A 171 -19.87 10.99 -6.73
CA GLU A 171 -19.29 12.27 -6.33
C GLU A 171 -18.46 12.90 -7.45
N LEU A 172 -17.64 12.10 -8.15
CA LEU A 172 -16.84 12.56 -9.29
C LEU A 172 -17.73 12.99 -10.47
N LYS A 173 -18.83 12.28 -10.74
CA LYS A 173 -19.81 12.70 -11.76
C LYS A 173 -20.43 14.05 -11.40
N LEU A 174 -20.91 14.20 -10.17
CA LEU A 174 -21.49 15.46 -9.69
C LEU A 174 -20.48 16.62 -9.72
N ALA A 175 -19.22 16.36 -9.33
CA ALA A 175 -18.15 17.36 -9.40
C ALA A 175 -17.85 17.76 -10.85
N ARG A 176 -17.80 16.80 -11.78
CA ARG A 176 -17.61 17.08 -13.22
C ARG A 176 -18.76 17.89 -13.80
N GLU A 177 -20.01 17.56 -13.46
CA GLU A 177 -21.18 18.31 -13.91
C GLU A 177 -21.17 19.75 -13.38
N ARG A 178 -20.81 19.94 -12.10
CA ARG A 178 -20.65 21.27 -11.49
C ARG A 178 -19.55 22.08 -12.16
N LEU A 179 -18.38 21.48 -12.40
CA LEU A 179 -17.27 22.12 -13.12
C LEU A 179 -17.68 22.48 -14.55
N GLY A 180 -18.40 21.60 -15.25
CA GLY A 180 -18.93 21.87 -16.58
C GLY A 180 -19.91 23.04 -16.61
N ALA A 181 -20.82 23.09 -15.64
CA ALA A 181 -21.78 24.19 -15.49
C ALA A 181 -21.07 25.53 -15.17
N GLN A 182 -20.08 25.51 -14.27
CA GLN A 182 -19.26 26.68 -13.95
C GLN A 182 -18.45 27.16 -15.15
N ALA A 183 -17.82 26.25 -15.90
CA ALA A 183 -17.09 26.58 -17.12
C ALA A 183 -18.00 27.17 -18.20
N ALA A 184 -19.21 26.64 -18.37
CA ALA A 184 -20.19 27.18 -19.30
C ALA A 184 -20.65 28.59 -18.89
N GLN A 185 -20.81 28.85 -17.58
CA GLN A 185 -21.18 30.15 -17.03
C GLN A 185 -20.06 31.19 -17.21
N LEU A 186 -18.79 30.79 -17.06
CA LEU A 186 -17.64 31.66 -17.34
C LEU A 186 -17.58 32.05 -18.82
N LYS A 187 -17.76 31.08 -19.74
CA LYS A 187 -17.85 31.35 -21.18
C LYS A 187 -19.02 32.26 -21.55
N ALA A 188 -20.21 32.01 -21.01
CA ALA A 188 -21.42 32.80 -21.32
C ALA A 188 -21.36 34.25 -20.79
N THR A 189 -20.60 34.50 -19.72
CA THR A 189 -20.44 35.85 -19.15
C THR A 189 -19.30 36.65 -19.80
N GLY A 190 -18.61 36.09 -20.81
CA GLY A 190 -17.47 36.74 -21.48
C GLY A 190 -16.30 37.02 -20.54
N ARG A 191 -16.26 36.36 -19.37
CA ARG A 191 -15.19 36.53 -18.39
C ARG A 191 -14.05 35.59 -18.74
N LEU A 192 -12.88 36.17 -18.95
CA LEU A 192 -11.67 35.43 -19.24
C LEU A 192 -11.27 34.61 -18.01
N GLU A 193 -10.83 33.38 -18.23
CA GLU A 193 -10.37 32.48 -17.19
C GLU A 193 -9.06 33.04 -16.59
N VAL A 194 -9.12 33.44 -15.33
CA VAL A 194 -7.96 33.92 -14.57
C VAL A 194 -7.35 32.73 -13.87
N VAL A 195 -6.17 32.32 -14.31
CA VAL A 195 -5.45 31.19 -13.73
C VAL A 195 -4.53 31.73 -12.62
N ALA A 196 -4.58 31.08 -11.46
CA ALA A 196 -3.73 31.43 -10.33
C ALA A 196 -2.24 31.15 -10.65
N PRO A 197 -1.29 31.98 -10.17
CA PRO A 197 0.14 31.80 -10.42
C PRO A 197 0.67 30.40 -10.09
N GLU A 198 0.17 29.77 -9.02
CA GLU A 198 0.58 28.45 -8.56
C GLU A 198 0.19 27.35 -9.56
N GLN A 199 -0.98 27.48 -10.19
CA GLN A 199 -1.46 26.54 -11.20
C GLN A 199 -0.64 26.63 -12.49
N ILE A 200 -0.21 27.84 -12.86
CA ILE A 200 0.69 28.03 -14.00
C ILE A 200 2.06 27.45 -13.68
N GLY A 201 2.59 27.68 -12.48
CA GLY A 201 3.84 27.05 -12.01
C GLY A 201 3.78 25.52 -12.14
N ALA A 202 2.73 24.89 -11.62
CA ALA A 202 2.56 23.44 -11.73
C ALA A 202 2.40 22.94 -13.18
N MET A 203 1.76 23.73 -14.06
CA MET A 203 1.63 23.39 -15.48
C MET A 203 2.98 23.51 -16.20
N MET A 204 3.77 24.53 -15.88
CA MET A 204 5.11 24.72 -16.40
C MET A 204 6.08 23.64 -15.92
N ASP A 205 6.03 23.26 -14.65
CA ASP A 205 6.86 22.19 -14.10
C ASP A 205 6.59 20.85 -14.80
N ARG A 206 5.31 20.52 -15.03
CA ARG A 206 4.93 19.32 -15.79
C ARG A 206 5.39 19.38 -17.25
N PHE A 207 5.34 20.55 -17.87
CA PHE A 207 5.81 20.76 -19.24
C PHE A 207 7.33 20.58 -19.33
N LEU A 208 8.08 21.19 -18.41
CA LEU A 208 9.53 21.03 -18.32
C LEU A 208 9.94 19.58 -18.04
N GLN A 209 9.23 18.88 -17.16
CA GLN A 209 9.44 17.45 -16.92
C GLN A 209 9.21 16.61 -18.18
N ARG A 210 8.15 16.87 -18.95
CA ARG A 210 7.88 16.13 -20.20
C ARG A 210 8.92 16.39 -21.28
N ILE A 211 9.40 17.63 -21.41
CA ILE A 211 10.48 17.96 -22.36
C ILE A 211 11.78 17.27 -21.94
N GLY A 212 12.13 17.34 -20.65
CA GLY A 212 13.34 16.71 -20.11
C GLY A 212 13.32 15.17 -20.25
N GLN A 213 12.15 14.54 -20.17
CA GLN A 213 12.00 13.09 -20.35
C GLN A 213 11.96 12.67 -21.83
N GLY A 214 11.45 13.53 -22.72
CA GLY A 214 11.28 13.20 -24.15
C GLY A 214 12.50 13.48 -25.03
N LEU A 215 13.42 14.35 -24.62
CA LEU A 215 14.58 14.77 -25.42
C LEU A 215 15.86 14.82 -24.57
N PRO A 216 16.49 13.68 -24.26
CA PRO A 216 17.67 13.62 -23.39
C PRO A 216 18.93 14.30 -23.98
N ALA A 217 18.96 14.60 -25.28
CA ALA A 217 20.05 15.31 -25.95
C ALA A 217 19.89 16.84 -25.97
N LEU A 218 18.73 17.36 -25.58
CA LEU A 218 18.49 18.80 -25.46
C LEU A 218 18.89 19.22 -24.05
N GLN A 219 20.19 19.45 -23.83
CA GLN A 219 20.64 20.18 -22.66
C GLN A 219 19.96 21.55 -22.74
N LEU A 220 18.99 21.81 -21.86
CA LEU A 220 18.40 23.14 -21.65
C LEU A 220 19.47 24.05 -21.02
N ALA A 221 20.54 24.31 -21.77
CA ALA A 221 21.45 25.40 -21.58
C ALA A 221 20.96 26.46 -22.58
N GLU A 222 20.48 27.59 -22.08
CA GLU A 222 20.12 28.78 -22.88
C GLU A 222 18.76 28.75 -23.61
N GLY A 223 17.70 28.35 -22.92
CA GLY A 223 16.33 28.56 -23.41
C GLY A 223 15.71 29.87 -22.89
N GLU A 224 15.26 30.75 -23.78
CA GLU A 224 14.32 31.84 -23.46
C GLU A 224 12.92 31.45 -23.95
N LEU A 225 11.97 31.29 -23.03
CA LEU A 225 10.57 31.07 -23.38
C LEU A 225 9.79 32.37 -23.25
N LYS A 226 9.35 32.91 -24.38
CA LYS A 226 8.52 34.11 -24.47
C LYS A 226 7.04 33.73 -24.44
N LEU A 227 6.37 33.99 -23.32
CA LEU A 227 4.94 33.77 -23.16
C LEU A 227 4.21 35.11 -23.24
N LYS A 228 3.25 35.23 -24.16
CA LYS A 228 2.33 36.37 -24.20
C LYS A 228 1.17 36.10 -23.27
N LEU A 229 1.18 36.71 -22.09
CA LEU A 229 0.18 36.53 -21.05
C LEU A 229 -0.50 37.87 -20.75
N GLY A 230 -1.82 37.85 -20.60
CA GLY A 230 -2.54 39.01 -20.09
C GLY A 230 -2.38 39.04 -18.58
N VAL A 231 -2.18 40.21 -17.98
CA VAL A 231 -2.28 40.36 -16.53
C VAL A 231 -3.69 40.87 -16.24
N GLY A 232 -4.44 40.12 -15.44
CA GLY A 232 -5.81 40.46 -15.07
C GLY A 232 -6.04 40.27 -13.59
N SER A 233 -7.09 40.88 -13.06
CA SER A 233 -7.52 40.63 -11.68
C SER A 233 -8.98 40.22 -11.65
N GLN A 234 -9.28 39.18 -10.88
CA GLN A 234 -10.64 38.83 -10.52
C GLN A 234 -10.88 39.28 -9.08
N GLY A 235 -11.45 40.48 -8.91
CA GLY A 235 -11.59 41.10 -7.60
C GLY A 235 -10.27 41.67 -7.07
N HIS A 236 -9.76 41.15 -5.95
CA HIS A 236 -8.48 41.57 -5.33
C HIS A 236 -7.33 40.58 -5.58
N VAL A 237 -7.55 39.51 -6.33
CA VAL A 237 -6.51 38.51 -6.63
C VAL A 237 -5.93 38.80 -8.02
N PRO A 238 -4.64 39.21 -8.12
CA PRO A 238 -3.96 39.32 -9.39
C PRO A 238 -3.68 37.91 -9.96
N GLY A 239 -3.86 37.74 -11.26
CA GLY A 239 -3.60 36.47 -11.94
C GLY A 239 -3.32 36.66 -13.42
N PHE A 240 -3.04 35.56 -14.10
CA PHE A 240 -2.75 35.62 -15.54
C PHE A 240 -3.98 35.20 -16.34
N VAL A 241 -4.16 35.88 -17.46
CA VAL A 241 -5.25 35.68 -18.40
C VAL A 241 -4.68 35.01 -19.63
N ILE A 242 -5.19 33.81 -19.91
CA ILE A 242 -4.89 33.08 -21.14
C ILE A 242 -6.00 33.39 -22.14
N LEU A 243 -5.67 34.10 -23.22
CA LEU A 243 -6.65 34.44 -24.24
C LEU A 243 -7.01 33.21 -25.10
N PRO A 244 -8.29 33.00 -25.40
CA PRO A 244 -8.70 31.99 -26.38
C PRO A 244 -8.19 32.36 -27.79
N PRO A 245 -8.01 31.37 -28.69
CA PRO A 245 -7.47 31.60 -30.04
C PRO A 245 -8.27 32.63 -30.87
N GLU A 246 -9.58 32.72 -30.61
CA GLU A 246 -10.53 33.64 -31.25
C GLU A 246 -10.59 35.05 -30.62
N ALA A 247 -9.69 35.38 -29.67
CA ALA A 247 -9.73 36.67 -29.01
C ALA A 247 -9.57 37.85 -29.99
N SER A 248 -10.35 38.91 -29.75
CA SER A 248 -10.36 40.13 -30.54
C SER A 248 -8.98 40.80 -30.57
N PRO A 249 -8.61 41.48 -31.66
CA PRO A 249 -7.28 42.06 -31.84
C PRO A 249 -6.92 43.11 -30.77
N GLU A 250 -7.91 43.78 -30.18
CA GLU A 250 -7.75 44.73 -29.07
C GLU A 250 -7.27 44.06 -27.78
N LEU A 251 -7.76 42.85 -27.47
CA LEU A 251 -7.34 42.07 -26.29
C LEU A 251 -5.94 41.48 -26.47
N LYS A 252 -5.53 41.22 -27.71
CA LYS A 252 -4.18 40.73 -28.03
C LYS A 252 -3.11 41.81 -27.85
N GLN A 253 -3.47 43.09 -27.90
CA GLN A 253 -2.54 44.22 -27.72
C GLN A 253 -2.25 44.56 -26.25
N THR A 254 -3.12 44.15 -25.32
CA THR A 254 -2.92 44.36 -23.86
C THR A 254 -2.15 43.23 -23.18
N LEU A 255 -1.63 42.26 -23.95
CA LEU A 255 -0.80 41.17 -23.45
C LEU A 255 0.60 41.67 -23.11
N GLN A 256 1.08 41.32 -21.91
CA GLN A 256 2.47 41.52 -21.55
C GLN A 256 3.30 40.31 -21.99
N GLU A 257 4.47 40.56 -22.53
CA GLU A 257 5.42 39.52 -22.90
C GLU A 257 6.29 39.21 -21.68
N ILE A 258 6.22 37.97 -21.19
CA ILE A 258 7.05 37.48 -20.11
C ILE A 258 8.10 36.55 -20.72
N SER A 259 9.36 36.97 -20.67
CA SER A 259 10.52 36.17 -21.04
C SER A 259 10.99 35.37 -19.83
N LEU A 260 10.87 34.05 -19.88
CA LEU A 260 11.41 33.15 -18.87
C LEU A 260 12.75 32.60 -19.38
N ARG A 261 13.84 32.97 -18.72
CA ARG A 261 15.19 32.46 -19.03
C ARG A 261 15.53 31.29 -18.11
N PHE A 262 15.77 30.13 -18.69
CA PHE A 262 16.21 28.95 -17.94
C PHE A 262 17.73 28.97 -17.81
N ASP A 263 18.25 29.78 -16.88
CA ASP A 263 19.68 29.82 -16.58
C ASP A 263 19.92 29.46 -15.11
N ARG A 264 20.50 28.28 -14.87
CA ARG A 264 20.76 27.75 -13.52
C ARG A 264 21.95 28.42 -12.81
N ARG A 265 22.51 29.51 -13.34
CA ARG A 265 23.72 30.17 -12.78
C ARG A 265 23.52 31.55 -12.14
N GLY A 266 22.30 32.05 -11.99
CA GLY A 266 22.09 33.46 -11.63
C GLY A 266 21.59 33.82 -10.23
N LEU A 267 21.36 32.88 -9.30
CA LEU A 267 20.71 33.21 -8.00
C LEU A 267 21.59 32.98 -6.76
N LEU A 268 22.91 33.10 -6.89
CA LEU A 268 23.86 33.15 -5.79
C LEU A 268 25.00 34.11 -6.14
N ASP A 269 24.70 35.40 -6.22
CA ASP A 269 25.66 36.48 -5.95
C ASP A 269 24.87 37.65 -5.35
N THR A 270 24.59 37.52 -4.05
CA THR A 270 24.41 38.68 -3.19
C THR A 270 25.76 39.39 -3.10
N ASP A 271 25.95 40.45 -3.88
CA ASP A 271 27.09 41.35 -3.71
C ASP A 271 26.79 42.35 -2.56
N PRO A 272 27.58 42.36 -1.47
CA PRO A 272 27.52 43.39 -0.44
C PRO A 272 28.41 44.56 -0.89
N GLY A 273 27.79 45.61 -1.47
CA GLY A 273 28.56 46.70 -2.07
C GLY A 273 27.80 48.02 -2.18
N LEU A 274 27.03 48.40 -1.16
CA LEU A 274 26.59 49.79 -1.00
C LEU A 274 27.76 50.61 -0.44
N SER A 275 28.61 51.08 -1.35
CA SER A 275 29.49 52.21 -1.11
C SER A 275 28.66 53.42 -0.70
N ALA A 276 29.06 54.02 0.42
CA ALA A 276 28.69 55.36 0.83
C ALA A 276 29.10 56.41 -0.22
N GLU A 277 28.56 57.62 -0.03
CA GLU A 277 28.80 58.88 -0.75
C GLU A 277 27.90 59.16 -1.97
N LYS A 278 26.74 59.78 -1.73
CA LYS A 278 26.60 61.25 -1.62
C LYS A 278 25.22 61.64 -1.09
#